data_AF-A0AAN6J4S1-F1
#
_entry.id   AF-A0AAN6J4S1-F1
#
_cell.length_a   1.000
_cell.length_b   1.000
_cell.length_c   1.000
_cell.angle_alpha   90.00
_cell.angle_beta   90.00
_cell.angle_gamma   90.00
#
_symmetry.space_group_name_H-M   'P 1'
#
loop_
_entity.id
_entity.type
_entity.pdbx_description
1 polymer ?
#
loop_
_entity_poly.entity_id
_entity_poly.type
_entity_poly.pdbx_seq_one_letter_code
_entity_poly.pdbx_strand_id
1 'polypeptide(L)'
;MARHRNGQTHQRRMAPLIAMLLAAAYAVDKIDTAPTPKKVQHRPKERKTALPQSFTPRPPAILAPPIIIHPIFRQGIAQDPKHIFRPALELASRFLTSDAFLGYWYVAFYSPITELSIPSPRHIARPPPGTRHFGFTAEMPTHLTRAQIAITDLALSDLANSLTLDLRSSAPERAGGRCKHLRHEHASPPFRGYRSGIQISSYFHDMLTHPAVSEADKLWLQFELAKTLLHEVAHAALNAARDKGSQEHLFFPGCVVAEDGFQLEACLFGGKIDLRRAEFHDAVAGHDEGYMSGSSSSDGRPLIRGYMTPWPSWEAVEEYRVRGSLIGVRGPVARFPRDREVGFERVRRLFVAGGWEEDVRRFGALRLCS
;
A
#
# COMPACT_ATOMS: atom_id res chain seq x y z
N MET A 1 -19.92 20.19 39.83
CA MET A 1 -18.98 19.06 39.97
C MET A 1 -19.70 17.77 39.60
N ALA A 2 -19.48 17.20 38.41
CA ALA A 2 -19.74 15.78 38.07
C ALA A 2 -19.57 15.55 36.55
N ARG A 3 -18.33 15.35 36.07
CA ARG A 3 -18.05 14.69 34.77
C ARG A 3 -16.66 14.04 34.78
N HIS A 4 -16.58 12.83 35.30
CA HIS A 4 -15.52 11.87 34.97
C HIS A 4 -15.93 10.50 35.52
N ARG A 5 -16.56 9.63 34.71
CA ARG A 5 -16.69 8.19 35.08
C ARG A 5 -17.10 7.19 33.98
N ASN A 6 -17.09 7.55 32.69
CA ASN A 6 -17.48 6.59 31.63
C ASN A 6 -16.34 5.99 30.78
N GLY A 7 -15.07 6.31 31.04
CA GLY A 7 -13.94 5.79 30.25
C GLY A 7 -13.40 4.41 30.67
N GLN A 8 -13.61 4.00 31.93
CA GLN A 8 -12.95 2.79 32.48
C GLN A 8 -13.73 1.48 32.31
N THR A 9 -15.03 1.54 32.01
CA THR A 9 -15.88 0.34 31.92
C THR A 9 -15.75 -0.40 30.58
N HIS A 10 -15.27 0.27 29.52
CA HIS A 10 -15.21 -0.30 28.17
C HIS A 10 -13.90 -1.04 27.86
N GLN A 11 -12.76 -0.64 28.45
CA GLN A 11 -11.49 -1.39 28.36
C GLN A 11 -11.60 -2.76 29.07
N ARG A 12 -12.36 -2.84 30.18
CA ARG A 12 -12.60 -4.10 30.90
C ARG A 12 -13.46 -5.11 30.13
N ARG A 13 -14.23 -4.69 29.11
CA ARG A 13 -15.09 -5.59 28.32
C ARG A 13 -14.43 -6.14 27.05
N MET A 14 -13.35 -5.53 26.56
CA MET A 14 -12.62 -6.01 25.37
C MET A 14 -11.43 -6.93 25.72
N ALA A 15 -10.83 -6.75 26.90
CA ALA A 15 -9.78 -7.64 27.38
C ALA A 15 -10.18 -9.14 27.39
N PRO A 16 -11.42 -9.53 27.75
CA PRO A 16 -11.83 -10.94 27.71
C PRO A 16 -11.97 -11.48 26.29
N LEU A 17 -12.45 -10.67 25.34
CA LEU A 17 -12.67 -11.09 23.95
C LEU A 17 -11.32 -11.27 23.24
N ILE A 18 -10.38 -10.34 23.45
CA ILE A 18 -9.01 -10.44 22.94
C ILE A 18 -8.29 -11.62 23.61
N ALA A 19 -8.42 -11.79 24.93
CA ALA A 19 -7.85 -12.94 25.63
C ALA A 19 -8.44 -14.28 25.13
N MET A 20 -9.73 -14.32 24.81
CA MET A 20 -10.40 -15.51 24.29
C MET A 20 -9.93 -15.84 22.87
N LEU A 21 -9.78 -14.83 22.00
CA LEU A 21 -9.23 -15.01 20.65
C LEU A 21 -7.75 -15.43 20.68
N LEU A 22 -6.95 -14.85 21.58
CA LEU A 22 -5.55 -15.25 21.79
C LEU A 22 -5.42 -16.66 22.39
N ALA A 23 -6.30 -17.05 23.32
CA ALA A 23 -6.32 -18.39 23.91
C ALA A 23 -6.75 -19.46 22.89
N ALA A 24 -7.77 -19.17 22.06
CA ALA A 24 -8.18 -20.06 20.98
C ALA A 24 -7.05 -20.25 19.95
N ALA A 25 -6.33 -19.18 19.61
CA ALA A 25 -5.19 -19.28 18.71
C ALA A 25 -3.99 -20.04 19.32
N TYR A 26 -3.72 -19.84 20.61
CA TYR A 26 -2.68 -20.59 21.33
C TYR A 26 -2.99 -22.09 21.43
N ALA A 27 -4.26 -22.45 21.58
CA ALA A 27 -4.70 -23.85 21.62
C ALA A 27 -4.49 -24.57 20.28
N VAL A 28 -4.67 -23.87 19.15
CA VAL A 28 -4.42 -24.42 17.80
C VAL A 28 -2.92 -24.66 17.57
N ASP A 29 -2.04 -23.78 18.06
CA ASP A 29 -0.59 -23.88 17.87
C ASP A 29 0.05 -25.05 18.66
N LYS A 30 -0.59 -25.47 19.76
CA LYS A 30 -0.16 -26.66 20.53
C LYS A 30 -0.52 -28.00 19.91
N ILE A 31 -1.47 -28.04 18.97
CA ILE A 31 -1.86 -29.29 18.30
C ILE A 31 -0.85 -29.65 17.20
N ASP A 32 -0.17 -28.67 16.60
CA ASP A 32 0.83 -28.86 15.54
C ASP A 32 2.28 -29.10 16.03
N THR A 33 2.52 -29.05 17.35
CA THR A 33 3.87 -29.24 17.93
C THR A 33 4.15 -30.65 18.45
N ALA A 34 3.43 -31.67 17.94
CA ALA A 34 3.79 -33.06 18.18
C ALA A 34 5.15 -33.38 17.52
N PRO A 35 6.15 -33.87 18.28
CA PRO A 35 7.51 -34.06 17.77
C PRO A 35 7.57 -35.21 16.77
N THR A 36 8.00 -34.91 15.54
CA THR A 36 8.37 -35.93 14.56
C THR A 36 9.75 -36.53 14.89
N PRO A 37 9.95 -37.85 14.69
CA PRO A 37 11.17 -38.53 15.11
C PRO A 37 12.38 -38.15 14.24
N LYS A 38 13.51 -37.90 14.92
CA LYS A 38 14.81 -37.52 14.34
C LYS A 38 15.33 -38.58 13.37
N LYS A 39 15.51 -38.22 12.09
CA LYS A 39 16.36 -38.98 11.16
C LYS A 39 17.81 -38.54 11.29
N VAL A 40 18.67 -39.51 11.57
CA VAL A 40 20.13 -39.42 11.63
C VAL A 40 20.67 -39.15 10.22
N GLN A 41 21.42 -38.06 10.05
CA GLN A 41 22.16 -37.77 8.81
C GLN A 41 23.58 -38.34 8.92
N HIS A 42 23.87 -39.39 8.13
CA HIS A 42 25.23 -39.75 7.76
C HIS A 42 25.69 -38.87 6.59
N ARG A 43 26.89 -38.29 6.72
CA ARG A 43 27.54 -37.45 5.71
C ARG A 43 28.71 -38.21 5.10
N PRO A 44 28.76 -38.49 3.79
CA PRO A 44 30.01 -38.74 3.10
C PRO A 44 30.54 -37.45 2.48
N LYS A 45 31.83 -37.21 2.65
CA LYS A 45 32.63 -36.28 1.86
C LYS A 45 32.86 -36.92 0.49
N GLU A 46 32.56 -36.23 -0.61
CA GLU A 46 33.20 -36.56 -1.87
C GLU A 46 33.35 -35.38 -2.84
N ARG A 47 34.26 -35.61 -3.80
CA ARG A 47 35.14 -34.68 -4.52
C ARG A 47 34.44 -33.70 -5.47
N LYS A 48 35.10 -32.55 -5.64
CA LYS A 48 34.94 -31.64 -6.79
C LYS A 48 35.32 -32.36 -8.09
N THR A 49 34.37 -32.50 -8.99
CA THR A 49 34.60 -32.69 -10.43
C THR A 49 33.53 -31.87 -11.15
N ALA A 50 33.96 -30.96 -12.03
CA ALA A 50 33.07 -30.10 -12.79
C ALA A 50 32.31 -30.95 -13.83
N LEU A 51 30.98 -31.01 -13.69
CA LEU A 51 30.07 -31.58 -14.68
C LEU A 51 29.46 -30.44 -15.53
N PRO A 52 29.17 -30.70 -16.82
CA PRO A 52 28.62 -29.70 -17.71
C PRO A 52 27.21 -29.28 -17.28
N GLN A 53 26.89 -27.99 -17.47
CA GLN A 53 25.57 -27.43 -17.19
C GLN A 53 24.49 -28.15 -18.00
N SER A 54 23.70 -28.97 -17.33
CA SER A 54 22.49 -29.55 -17.90
C SER A 54 21.46 -28.43 -18.11
N PHE A 55 21.18 -28.09 -19.36
CA PHE A 55 19.99 -27.32 -19.72
C PHE A 55 18.75 -28.20 -19.50
N THR A 56 18.22 -28.20 -18.28
CA THR A 56 16.85 -28.66 -18.06
C THR A 56 15.89 -27.59 -18.60
N PRO A 57 15.00 -27.93 -19.55
CA PRO A 57 13.95 -27.03 -19.97
C PRO A 57 13.13 -26.63 -18.75
N ARG A 58 12.92 -25.32 -18.58
CA ARG A 58 12.04 -24.79 -17.54
C ARG A 58 10.66 -25.43 -17.74
N PRO A 59 10.05 -26.03 -16.70
CA PRO A 59 8.70 -26.57 -16.83
C PRO A 59 7.77 -25.47 -17.36
N PRO A 60 6.78 -25.80 -18.21
CA PRO A 60 5.77 -24.83 -18.62
C PRO A 60 5.18 -24.20 -17.35
N ALA A 61 5.05 -22.87 -17.36
CA ALA A 61 4.55 -22.11 -16.23
C ALA A 61 3.23 -22.74 -15.77
N ILE A 62 3.24 -23.36 -14.58
CA ILE A 62 2.02 -23.80 -13.92
C ILE A 62 1.16 -22.54 -13.83
N LEU A 63 0.02 -22.54 -14.51
CA LEU A 63 -0.96 -21.47 -14.41
C LEU A 63 -1.27 -21.33 -12.93
N ALA A 64 -0.83 -20.21 -12.36
CA ALA A 64 -1.11 -19.96 -10.96
C ALA A 64 -2.61 -19.93 -10.73
N PRO A 65 -3.07 -20.28 -9.51
CA PRO A 65 -4.48 -20.14 -9.18
C PRO A 65 -4.96 -18.73 -9.53
N PRO A 66 -6.20 -18.60 -10.06
CA PRO A 66 -6.77 -17.30 -10.38
C PRO A 66 -6.69 -16.41 -9.15
N ILE A 67 -6.11 -15.22 -9.33
CA ILE A 67 -5.92 -14.26 -8.25
C ILE A 67 -7.31 -13.85 -7.74
N ILE A 68 -7.57 -14.15 -6.48
CA ILE A 68 -8.83 -13.79 -5.84
C ILE A 68 -8.79 -12.29 -5.56
N ILE A 69 -9.66 -11.52 -6.21
CA ILE A 69 -9.80 -10.09 -5.93
C ILE A 69 -10.40 -9.92 -4.54
N HIS A 70 -9.69 -9.19 -3.68
CA HIS A 70 -10.06 -8.97 -2.30
C HIS A 70 -11.41 -8.24 -2.21
N PRO A 71 -12.27 -8.54 -1.20
CA PRO A 71 -13.57 -7.89 -1.04
C PRO A 71 -13.58 -6.36 -1.15
N ILE A 72 -12.56 -5.67 -0.64
CA ILE A 72 -12.40 -4.21 -0.75
C ILE A 72 -12.53 -3.71 -2.20
N PHE A 73 -12.06 -4.48 -3.17
CA PHE A 73 -12.01 -4.07 -4.57
C PHE A 73 -13.16 -4.64 -5.42
N ARG A 74 -14.06 -5.45 -4.83
CA ARG A 74 -15.15 -6.09 -5.58
C ARG A 74 -16.12 -5.09 -6.21
N GLN A 75 -16.39 -3.98 -5.52
CA GLN A 75 -17.22 -2.91 -6.08
C GLN A 75 -16.62 -2.34 -7.37
N GLY A 76 -15.28 -2.22 -7.42
CA GLY A 76 -14.56 -1.79 -8.62
C GLY A 76 -14.73 -2.73 -9.81
N ILE A 77 -14.80 -4.05 -9.58
CA ILE A 77 -15.09 -5.03 -10.64
C ILE A 77 -16.49 -4.79 -11.22
N ALA A 78 -17.49 -4.58 -10.36
CA ALA A 78 -18.86 -4.37 -10.80
C ALA A 78 -19.02 -3.10 -11.66
N GLN A 79 -18.20 -2.08 -11.40
CA GLN A 79 -18.15 -0.83 -12.17
C GLN A 79 -17.36 -0.95 -13.48
N ASP A 80 -16.66 -2.07 -13.69
CA ASP A 80 -15.76 -2.27 -14.81
C ASP A 80 -16.14 -3.52 -15.62
N PRO A 81 -17.27 -3.48 -16.35
CA PRO A 81 -17.78 -4.64 -17.10
C PRO A 81 -16.87 -5.08 -18.24
N LYS A 82 -15.98 -4.19 -18.71
CA LYS A 82 -14.96 -4.49 -19.73
C LYS A 82 -13.68 -5.05 -19.12
N HIS A 83 -13.61 -5.18 -17.79
CA HIS A 83 -12.43 -5.68 -17.06
C HIS A 83 -11.13 -4.91 -17.36
N ILE A 84 -11.23 -3.63 -17.73
CA ILE A 84 -10.10 -2.74 -18.02
C ILE A 84 -9.18 -2.62 -16.80
N PHE A 85 -9.73 -2.46 -15.60
CA PHE A 85 -9.00 -2.27 -14.34
C PHE A 85 -8.65 -3.57 -13.64
N ARG A 86 -9.14 -4.72 -14.14
CA ARG A 86 -8.94 -6.02 -13.51
C ARG A 86 -7.47 -6.32 -13.16
N PRO A 87 -6.48 -6.06 -14.03
CA PRO A 87 -5.07 -6.28 -13.68
C PRO A 87 -4.61 -5.47 -12.47
N ALA A 88 -5.00 -4.19 -12.37
CA ALA A 88 -4.69 -3.36 -11.21
C ALA A 88 -5.38 -3.85 -9.93
N LEU A 89 -6.66 -4.26 -10.01
CA LEU A 89 -7.41 -4.77 -8.85
C LEU A 89 -6.84 -6.10 -8.34
N GLU A 90 -6.44 -6.99 -9.24
CA GLU A 90 -5.76 -8.25 -8.90
C GLU A 90 -4.40 -7.98 -8.26
N LEU A 91 -3.61 -7.07 -8.83
CA LEU A 91 -2.31 -6.71 -8.27
C LEU A 91 -2.44 -6.04 -6.89
N ALA A 92 -3.36 -5.08 -6.75
CA ALA A 92 -3.65 -4.45 -5.46
C ALA A 92 -4.12 -5.47 -4.43
N SER A 93 -4.96 -6.45 -4.82
CA SER A 93 -5.39 -7.52 -3.92
C SER A 93 -4.21 -8.37 -3.45
N ARG A 94 -3.28 -8.73 -4.34
CA ARG A 94 -2.08 -9.49 -3.98
C ARG A 94 -1.16 -8.74 -3.03
N PHE A 95 -0.98 -7.44 -3.25
CA PHE A 95 -0.26 -6.58 -2.30
C PHE A 95 -1.00 -6.42 -0.98
N LEU A 96 -2.34 -6.39 -0.98
CA LEU A 96 -3.11 -6.23 0.24
C LEU A 96 -2.95 -7.45 1.17
N THR A 97 -2.90 -8.66 0.60
CA THR A 97 -2.95 -9.93 1.35
C THR A 97 -1.60 -10.67 1.42
N SER A 98 -0.51 -10.10 0.91
CA SER A 98 0.80 -10.80 0.99
C SER A 98 1.41 -10.65 2.38
N ASP A 99 2.07 -11.72 2.83
CA ASP A 99 2.69 -11.81 4.16
C ASP A 99 3.65 -10.66 4.47
N ALA A 100 4.33 -10.14 3.44
CA ALA A 100 5.22 -9.00 3.54
C ALA A 100 4.53 -7.72 4.06
N PHE A 101 3.20 -7.66 3.99
CA PHE A 101 2.42 -6.43 4.18
C PHE A 101 1.41 -6.54 5.31
N LEU A 102 1.04 -7.76 5.71
CA LEU A 102 0.13 -7.96 6.84
C LEU A 102 0.66 -7.30 8.12
N GLY A 103 1.98 -7.18 8.30
CA GLY A 103 2.58 -6.44 9.40
C GLY A 103 2.14 -4.97 9.45
N TYR A 104 2.09 -4.29 8.30
CA TYR A 104 1.64 -2.90 8.19
C TYR A 104 0.18 -2.76 8.63
N TRP A 105 -0.68 -3.61 8.07
CA TRP A 105 -2.10 -3.63 8.39
C TRP A 105 -2.35 -3.95 9.86
N TYR A 106 -1.60 -4.90 10.42
CA TYR A 106 -1.66 -5.24 11.83
C TYR A 106 -1.34 -4.04 12.73
N VAL A 107 -0.28 -3.29 12.42
CA VAL A 107 0.06 -2.06 13.16
C VAL A 107 -1.04 -1.02 13.00
N ALA A 108 -1.51 -0.78 11.77
CA ALA A 108 -2.56 0.19 11.48
C ALA A 108 -3.84 -0.09 12.28
N PHE A 109 -4.28 -1.34 12.36
CA PHE A 109 -5.52 -1.74 13.05
C PHE A 109 -5.35 -1.87 14.58
N TYR A 110 -4.23 -2.41 15.05
CA TYR A 110 -4.15 -2.91 16.43
C TYR A 110 -3.04 -2.29 17.29
N SER A 111 -2.01 -1.66 16.71
CA SER A 111 -0.95 -1.05 17.52
C SER A 111 -1.54 0.01 18.48
N PRO A 112 -1.08 0.09 19.73
CA PRO A 112 -1.39 1.24 20.57
C PRO A 112 -0.79 2.50 19.96
N ILE A 113 -1.44 3.63 20.20
CA ILE A 113 -0.95 4.95 19.82
C ILE A 113 -0.67 5.78 21.07
N THR A 114 0.32 6.65 21.00
CA THR A 114 0.62 7.64 22.03
C THR A 114 0.55 9.04 21.43
N GLU A 115 0.02 10.01 22.17
CA GLU A 115 0.07 11.40 21.73
C GLU A 115 1.52 11.90 21.79
N LEU A 116 1.94 12.57 20.73
CA LEU A 116 3.29 13.08 20.53
C LEU A 116 3.30 14.58 20.75
N SER A 117 4.34 15.08 21.41
CA SER A 117 4.54 16.52 21.54
C SER A 117 4.76 17.17 20.18
N ILE A 118 4.12 18.33 19.97
CA ILE A 118 4.36 19.19 18.81
C ILE A 118 5.77 19.78 18.98
N PRO A 119 6.71 19.57 18.03
CA PRO A 119 8.00 20.24 18.08
C PRO A 119 7.78 21.74 17.87
N SER A 120 7.70 22.50 18.96
CA SER A 120 7.61 23.96 18.89
C SER A 120 8.99 24.54 18.58
N PRO A 121 9.19 25.29 17.49
CA PRO A 121 10.29 26.24 17.43
C PRO A 121 10.02 27.29 18.51
N ARG A 122 11.03 27.61 19.33
CA ARG A 122 10.96 28.50 20.53
C ARG A 122 10.40 29.93 20.30
N HIS A 123 9.80 30.26 19.15
CA HIS A 123 9.36 31.61 18.79
C HIS A 123 7.98 31.74 18.11
N ILE A 124 7.11 30.73 18.14
CA ILE A 124 5.74 30.88 17.59
C ILE A 124 4.69 30.85 18.70
N ALA A 125 4.06 32.01 18.94
CA ALA A 125 2.90 32.16 19.81
C ALA A 125 1.67 31.49 19.15
N ARG A 126 1.28 30.33 19.70
CA ARG A 126 0.12 29.46 19.36
C ARG A 126 0.15 28.84 17.93
N PRO A 127 0.14 27.49 17.82
CA PRO A 127 0.08 26.83 16.51
C PRO A 127 -1.33 26.97 15.88
N PRO A 128 -1.47 27.41 14.61
CA PRO A 128 -2.70 27.23 13.84
C PRO A 128 -2.88 25.76 13.38
N PRO A 129 -4.08 25.36 12.88
CA PRO A 129 -4.64 23.99 12.95
C PRO A 129 -3.84 22.85 12.27
N GLY A 130 -3.90 21.65 12.88
CA GLY A 130 -3.26 20.38 12.47
C GLY A 130 -2.92 19.47 13.68
N THR A 131 -3.71 19.58 14.74
CA THR A 131 -3.24 19.89 16.10
C THR A 131 -2.96 18.71 17.03
N ARG A 132 -3.01 17.46 16.55
CA ARG A 132 -2.58 16.31 17.36
C ARG A 132 -1.76 15.33 16.53
N HIS A 133 -0.59 15.01 17.07
CA HIS A 133 0.31 14.02 16.50
C HIS A 133 0.20 12.76 17.35
N PHE A 134 0.10 11.62 16.70
CA PHE A 134 0.04 10.32 17.36
C PHE A 134 1.11 9.41 16.78
N GLY A 135 1.82 8.69 17.63
CA GLY A 135 2.84 7.74 17.23
C GLY A 135 2.35 6.33 17.49
N PHE A 136 2.50 5.43 16.52
CA PHE A 136 2.38 4.01 16.81
C PHE A 136 3.50 3.59 17.77
N THR A 137 3.13 2.84 18.79
CA THR A 137 4.06 2.39 19.84
C THR A 137 4.66 1.02 19.56
N ALA A 138 4.00 0.21 18.72
CA ALA A 138 4.55 -1.06 18.27
C ALA A 138 5.46 -0.85 17.06
N GLU A 139 6.59 -1.56 17.05
CA GLU A 139 7.42 -1.69 15.87
C GLU A 139 6.71 -2.52 14.79
N MET A 140 7.14 -2.35 13.55
CA MET A 140 6.65 -3.15 12.43
C MET A 140 7.12 -4.60 12.61
N PRO A 141 6.22 -5.58 12.76
CA PRO A 141 6.63 -6.97 12.95
C PRO A 141 7.24 -7.52 11.65
N THR A 142 8.38 -8.20 11.77
CA THR A 142 9.01 -8.91 10.64
C THR A 142 8.27 -10.20 10.27
N HIS A 143 7.55 -10.78 11.24
CA HIS A 143 6.72 -11.95 11.08
C HIS A 143 5.47 -11.82 11.95
N LEU A 144 4.33 -12.28 11.44
CA LEU A 144 3.08 -12.39 12.20
C LEU A 144 2.81 -13.85 12.59
N THR A 145 2.23 -14.06 13.76
CA THR A 145 1.67 -15.35 14.15
C THR A 145 0.43 -15.66 13.29
N ARG A 146 0.05 -16.94 13.16
CA ARG A 146 -1.18 -17.36 12.48
C ARG A 146 -2.43 -16.63 13.02
N ALA A 147 -2.45 -16.38 14.33
CA ALA A 147 -3.50 -15.63 14.99
C ALA A 147 -3.59 -14.19 14.47
N GLN A 148 -2.45 -13.50 14.40
CA GLN A 148 -2.34 -12.12 13.94
C GLN A 148 -2.69 -11.98 12.46
N ILE A 149 -2.26 -12.93 11.63
CA ILE A 149 -2.66 -13.02 10.21
C ILE A 149 -4.19 -13.12 10.11
N ALA A 150 -4.79 -14.09 10.80
CA ALA A 150 -6.24 -14.32 10.72
C ALA A 150 -7.08 -13.10 11.16
N ILE A 151 -6.71 -12.41 12.24
CA ILE A 151 -7.44 -11.22 12.68
C ILE A 151 -7.21 -10.02 11.73
N THR A 152 -6.01 -9.91 11.13
CA THR A 152 -5.71 -8.84 10.18
C THR A 152 -6.49 -9.03 8.88
N ASP A 153 -6.56 -10.25 8.36
CA ASP A 153 -7.37 -10.58 7.19
C ASP A 153 -8.86 -10.34 7.44
N LEU A 154 -9.34 -10.67 8.65
CA LEU A 154 -10.71 -10.37 9.06
C LEU A 154 -10.96 -8.86 9.09
N ALA A 155 -10.06 -8.06 9.66
CA ALA A 155 -10.20 -6.61 9.67
C ALA A 155 -10.15 -6.00 8.25
N LEU A 156 -9.29 -6.50 7.37
CA LEU A 156 -9.27 -6.09 5.96
C LEU A 156 -10.59 -6.44 5.27
N SER A 157 -11.16 -7.60 5.56
CA SER A 157 -12.47 -8.01 5.05
C SER A 157 -13.59 -7.11 5.58
N ASP A 158 -13.57 -6.78 6.88
CA ASP A 158 -14.53 -5.85 7.50
C ASP A 158 -14.40 -4.43 6.94
N LEU A 159 -13.18 -4.02 6.56
CA LEU A 159 -12.92 -2.69 5.99
C LEU A 159 -13.65 -2.51 4.66
N ALA A 160 -13.86 -3.59 3.90
CA ALA A 160 -14.64 -3.56 2.67
C ALA A 160 -16.08 -3.06 2.90
N ASN A 161 -16.66 -3.29 4.08
CA ASN A 161 -18.00 -2.82 4.43
C ASN A 161 -18.01 -1.34 4.88
N SER A 162 -16.84 -0.73 5.05
CA SER A 162 -16.65 0.66 5.45
C SER A 162 -16.00 1.51 4.36
N LEU A 163 -15.93 0.97 3.13
CA LEU A 163 -15.28 1.60 2.00
C LEU A 163 -16.22 1.62 0.79
N THR A 164 -16.32 2.75 0.12
CA THR A 164 -16.89 2.84 -1.23
C THR A 164 -15.77 3.13 -2.23
N LEU A 165 -15.85 2.50 -3.40
CA LEU A 165 -14.87 2.67 -4.48
C LEU A 165 -15.60 3.14 -5.73
N ASP A 166 -15.10 4.22 -6.34
CA ASP A 166 -15.53 4.73 -7.65
C ASP A 166 -14.30 4.80 -8.57
N LEU A 167 -14.24 3.93 -9.58
CA LEU A 167 -13.09 3.84 -10.47
C LEU A 167 -13.12 4.82 -11.66
N ARG A 168 -14.20 5.60 -11.83
CA ARG A 168 -14.41 6.46 -12.99
C ARG A 168 -15.00 7.81 -12.59
N SER A 169 -14.45 8.40 -11.55
CA SER A 169 -14.94 9.66 -11.03
C SER A 169 -14.50 10.81 -11.94
N SER A 170 -15.44 11.69 -12.31
CA SER A 170 -15.16 12.98 -12.97
C SER A 170 -14.74 14.08 -11.98
N ALA A 171 -14.87 13.82 -10.68
CA ALA A 171 -14.61 14.78 -9.60
C ALA A 171 -13.17 14.88 -9.01
N PRO A 172 -12.15 14.08 -9.39
CA PRO A 172 -10.84 14.16 -8.73
C PRO A 172 -9.97 15.33 -9.23
N GLU A 173 -10.45 16.15 -10.17
CA GLU A 173 -9.65 17.13 -10.91
C GLU A 173 -9.26 18.41 -10.17
N ARG A 174 -9.69 18.63 -8.92
CA ARG A 174 -9.16 19.79 -8.18
C ARG A 174 -7.66 19.53 -7.89
N ALA A 175 -6.81 20.16 -8.70
CA ALA A 175 -5.33 20.18 -8.64
C ALA A 175 -4.59 18.95 -9.20
N GLY A 176 -5.13 18.28 -10.24
CA GLY A 176 -4.43 17.18 -10.91
C GLY A 176 -4.29 15.90 -10.06
N GLY A 177 -5.12 15.78 -9.02
CA GLY A 177 -5.20 14.59 -8.19
C GLY A 177 -5.71 13.39 -8.98
N ARG A 178 -5.05 12.24 -8.83
CA ARG A 178 -5.48 10.97 -9.45
C ARG A 178 -6.50 10.22 -8.63
N CYS A 179 -6.66 10.63 -7.37
CA CYS A 179 -7.64 10.10 -6.44
C CYS A 179 -8.14 11.21 -5.50
N LYS A 180 -9.35 11.02 -4.96
CA LYS A 180 -9.87 11.76 -3.82
C LYS A 180 -10.36 10.80 -2.74
N HIS A 181 -9.84 10.97 -1.52
CA HIS A 181 -10.36 10.33 -0.32
C HIS A 181 -11.45 11.19 0.32
N LEU A 182 -12.64 10.63 0.49
CA LEU A 182 -13.75 11.26 1.19
C LEU A 182 -13.99 10.56 2.52
N ARG A 183 -14.27 11.35 3.56
CA ARG A 183 -14.71 10.83 4.86
C ARG A 183 -16.21 11.00 4.97
N HIS A 184 -16.87 9.92 5.38
CA HIS A 184 -18.32 9.85 5.48
C HIS A 184 -18.78 9.64 6.94
N GLU A 185 -19.92 9.00 7.11
CA GLU A 185 -20.52 8.54 8.36
C GLU A 185 -19.60 7.61 9.16
N HIS A 186 -20.00 7.31 10.40
CA HIS A 186 -19.30 6.35 11.24
C HIS A 186 -19.17 4.98 10.55
N ALA A 187 -17.98 4.38 10.68
CA ALA A 187 -17.69 3.04 10.22
C ALA A 187 -18.60 2.01 10.92
N SER A 188 -18.91 0.93 10.21
CA SER A 188 -19.64 -0.18 10.82
C SER A 188 -18.73 -0.89 11.84
N PRO A 189 -19.30 -1.49 12.91
CA PRO A 189 -18.53 -2.38 13.78
C PRO A 189 -17.75 -3.42 12.95
N PRO A 190 -16.52 -3.79 13.36
CA PRO A 190 -15.89 -3.51 14.65
C PRO A 190 -15.13 -2.17 14.72
N PHE A 191 -15.11 -1.39 13.65
CA PHE A 191 -14.41 -0.12 13.58
C PHE A 191 -15.12 0.97 14.40
N ARG A 192 -14.34 2.00 14.77
CA ARG A 192 -14.82 3.11 15.63
C ARG A 192 -14.76 4.47 14.96
N GLY A 193 -13.99 4.58 13.88
CA GLY A 193 -13.84 5.82 13.14
C GLY A 193 -14.87 5.95 12.03
N TYR A 194 -14.42 6.35 10.85
CA TYR A 194 -15.29 6.76 9.75
C TYR A 194 -15.14 5.91 8.50
N ARG A 195 -16.26 5.77 7.78
CA ARG A 195 -16.29 5.23 6.43
C ARG A 195 -15.55 6.14 5.47
N SER A 196 -15.00 5.52 4.44
CA SER A 196 -14.17 6.19 3.45
C SER A 196 -14.70 5.96 2.03
N GLY A 197 -14.66 6.98 1.19
CA GLY A 197 -14.89 6.87 -0.24
C GLY A 197 -13.58 7.10 -0.99
N ILE A 198 -13.24 6.19 -1.90
CA ILE A 198 -12.08 6.30 -2.79
C ILE A 198 -12.62 6.59 -4.19
N GLN A 199 -12.27 7.75 -4.73
CA GLN A 199 -12.66 8.17 -6.08
C GLN A 199 -11.43 8.27 -6.96
N ILE A 200 -11.31 7.38 -7.95
CA ILE A 200 -10.21 7.36 -8.92
C ILE A 200 -10.60 8.18 -10.15
N SER A 201 -9.63 8.90 -10.70
CA SER A 201 -9.78 9.69 -11.92
C SER A 201 -10.12 8.85 -13.15
N SER A 202 -11.05 9.38 -13.96
CA SER A 202 -11.33 8.88 -15.32
C SER A 202 -10.07 8.79 -16.20
N TYR A 203 -9.03 9.56 -15.89
CA TYR A 203 -7.73 9.50 -16.56
C TYR A 203 -7.23 8.06 -16.79
N PHE A 204 -7.32 7.18 -15.79
CA PHE A 204 -6.87 5.80 -15.95
C PHE A 204 -7.72 5.03 -16.97
N HIS A 205 -9.04 5.22 -16.94
CA HIS A 205 -9.92 4.62 -17.93
C HIS A 205 -9.57 5.09 -19.34
N ASP A 206 -9.45 6.41 -19.50
CA ASP A 206 -9.25 7.05 -20.79
C ASP A 206 -7.90 6.62 -21.40
N MET A 207 -6.83 6.64 -20.61
CA MET A 207 -5.51 6.19 -21.10
C MET A 207 -5.42 4.69 -21.34
N LEU A 208 -6.05 3.85 -20.50
CA LEU A 208 -6.00 2.39 -20.70
C LEU A 208 -6.79 1.94 -21.93
N THR A 209 -7.78 2.73 -22.36
CA THR A 209 -8.60 2.44 -23.56
C THR A 209 -8.12 3.16 -24.81
N HIS A 210 -7.22 4.13 -24.69
CA HIS A 210 -6.73 4.91 -25.81
C HIS A 210 -5.87 4.05 -26.76
N PRO A 211 -6.14 4.07 -28.08
CA PRO A 211 -5.45 3.19 -29.05
C PRO A 211 -3.96 3.51 -29.21
N ALA A 212 -3.55 4.76 -28.99
CA ALA A 212 -2.15 5.19 -29.07
C ALA A 212 -1.26 4.69 -27.92
N VAL A 213 -1.86 4.19 -26.83
CA VAL A 213 -1.11 3.80 -25.63
C VAL A 213 -0.59 2.37 -25.82
N SER A 214 0.73 2.21 -25.75
CA SER A 214 1.39 0.91 -25.91
C SER A 214 1.02 -0.06 -24.77
N GLU A 215 1.12 -1.37 -24.99
CA GLU A 215 0.88 -2.36 -23.93
C GLU A 215 1.84 -2.20 -22.73
N ALA A 216 3.06 -1.75 -22.99
CA ALA A 216 4.03 -1.47 -21.92
C ALA A 216 3.61 -0.26 -21.07
N ASP A 217 3.10 0.80 -21.71
CA ASP A 217 2.58 1.97 -21.00
C ASP A 217 1.27 1.65 -20.27
N LYS A 218 0.38 0.83 -20.85
CA LYS A 218 -0.80 0.29 -20.15
C LYS A 218 -0.40 -0.45 -18.88
N LEU A 219 0.65 -1.27 -18.93
CA LEU A 219 1.12 -2.00 -17.76
C LEU A 219 1.64 -1.06 -16.65
N TRP A 220 2.34 0.01 -17.02
CA TRP A 220 2.71 1.07 -16.07
C TRP A 220 1.50 1.78 -15.47
N LEU A 221 0.48 2.07 -16.27
CA LEU A 221 -0.77 2.69 -15.81
C LEU A 221 -1.54 1.77 -14.86
N GLN A 222 -1.57 0.45 -15.13
CA GLN A 222 -2.15 -0.55 -14.22
C GLN A 222 -1.38 -0.62 -12.91
N PHE A 223 -0.05 -0.55 -12.97
CA PHE A 223 0.80 -0.56 -11.77
C PHE A 223 0.55 0.69 -10.92
N GLU A 224 0.50 1.86 -11.55
CA GLU A 224 0.16 3.10 -10.86
C GLU A 224 -1.22 3.01 -10.22
N LEU A 225 -2.24 2.53 -10.94
CA LEU A 225 -3.58 2.40 -10.40
C LEU A 225 -3.59 1.47 -9.18
N ALA A 226 -2.93 0.31 -9.25
CA ALA A 226 -2.81 -0.61 -8.12
C ALA A 226 -2.14 0.06 -6.90
N LYS A 227 -1.06 0.80 -7.14
CA LYS A 227 -0.35 1.58 -6.11
C LYS A 227 -1.24 2.65 -5.50
N THR A 228 -1.93 3.45 -6.31
CA THR A 228 -2.86 4.48 -5.86
C THR A 228 -3.99 3.87 -5.04
N LEU A 229 -4.57 2.75 -5.46
CA LEU A 229 -5.60 2.07 -4.68
C LEU A 229 -5.11 1.65 -3.29
N LEU A 230 -3.91 1.06 -3.20
CA LEU A 230 -3.31 0.68 -1.92
C LEU A 230 -3.03 1.89 -1.02
N HIS A 231 -2.48 2.95 -1.59
CA HIS A 231 -2.23 4.23 -0.91
C HIS A 231 -3.50 4.74 -0.21
N GLU A 232 -4.61 4.73 -0.94
CA GLU A 232 -5.88 5.26 -0.46
C GLU A 232 -6.58 4.30 0.52
N VAL A 233 -6.39 2.99 0.36
CA VAL A 233 -6.81 1.99 1.34
C VAL A 233 -6.05 2.17 2.66
N ALA A 234 -4.78 2.60 2.65
CA ALA A 234 -4.04 2.91 3.86
C ALA A 234 -4.70 4.05 4.67
N HIS A 235 -5.08 5.13 3.99
CA HIS A 235 -5.83 6.22 4.60
C HIS A 235 -7.19 5.76 5.12
N ALA A 236 -7.91 4.97 4.33
CA ALA A 236 -9.22 4.44 4.71
C ALA A 236 -9.14 3.53 5.95
N ALA A 237 -8.13 2.66 6.02
CA ALA A 237 -7.91 1.74 7.13
C ALA A 237 -7.70 2.50 8.44
N LEU A 238 -6.85 3.51 8.45
CA LEU A 238 -6.59 4.31 9.65
C LEU A 238 -7.77 5.20 10.04
N ASN A 239 -8.44 5.77 9.05
CA ASN A 239 -9.66 6.54 9.28
C ASN A 239 -10.76 5.67 9.93
N ALA A 240 -10.96 4.43 9.47
CA ALA A 240 -11.91 3.49 10.06
C ALA A 240 -11.46 3.00 11.44
N ALA A 241 -10.19 2.62 11.60
CA ALA A 241 -9.69 1.99 12.82
C ALA A 241 -9.53 2.97 13.99
N ARG A 242 -9.14 4.22 13.72
CA ARG A 242 -8.62 5.13 14.74
C ARG A 242 -9.45 6.36 15.00
N ASP A 243 -10.55 6.55 14.28
CA ASP A 243 -11.33 7.79 14.35
C ASP A 243 -10.46 9.01 14.03
N LYS A 244 -9.49 8.81 13.12
CA LYS A 244 -8.47 9.81 12.77
C LYS A 244 -9.18 11.07 12.32
N GLY A 245 -9.15 12.12 13.13
CA GLY A 245 -9.72 13.42 12.79
C GLY A 245 -9.05 14.05 11.57
N SER A 246 -9.66 15.07 10.94
CA SER A 246 -9.06 15.75 9.77
C SER A 246 -7.80 16.55 10.13
N GLN A 247 -7.56 16.74 11.43
CA GLN A 247 -6.44 17.48 12.02
C GLN A 247 -5.48 16.55 12.79
N GLU A 248 -5.60 15.23 12.63
CA GLU A 248 -4.79 14.26 13.35
C GLU A 248 -3.78 13.59 12.42
N HIS A 249 -2.55 13.48 12.88
CA HIS A 249 -1.44 12.92 12.13
C HIS A 249 -0.89 11.70 12.85
N LEU A 250 -0.87 10.55 12.17
CA LEU A 250 -0.30 9.31 12.68
C LEU A 250 1.09 9.12 12.10
N PHE A 251 2.05 8.81 12.98
CA PHE A 251 3.45 8.60 12.64
C PHE A 251 3.81 7.16 12.96
N PHE A 252 4.33 6.45 11.97
CA PHE A 252 5.01 5.18 12.19
C PHE A 252 6.34 5.41 12.92
N PRO A 253 6.85 4.42 13.67
CA PRO A 253 8.13 4.54 14.36
C PRO A 253 9.25 4.98 13.39
N GLY A 254 10.07 5.94 13.82
CA GLY A 254 11.16 6.51 13.00
C GLY A 254 10.72 7.49 11.90
N CYS A 255 9.43 7.67 11.66
CA CYS A 255 8.93 8.53 10.59
C CYS A 255 8.81 9.99 11.05
N VAL A 256 9.21 10.91 10.17
CA VAL A 256 9.17 12.36 10.42
C VAL A 256 8.09 13.09 9.62
N VAL A 257 7.42 12.40 8.70
CA VAL A 257 6.28 12.90 7.93
C VAL A 257 5.11 11.94 8.09
N ALA A 258 3.90 12.47 8.32
CA ALA A 258 2.68 11.69 8.51
C ALA A 258 1.84 11.67 7.23
N GLU A 259 2.10 10.67 6.40
CA GLU A 259 1.34 10.34 5.20
C GLU A 259 1.28 8.82 5.10
N ASP A 260 0.11 8.26 5.43
CA ASP A 260 -0.01 6.82 5.65
C ASP A 260 0.07 6.01 4.35
N GLY A 261 -0.38 6.59 3.23
CA GLY A 261 -0.27 5.96 1.92
C GLY A 261 1.18 5.86 1.46
N PHE A 262 1.97 6.92 1.61
CA PHE A 262 3.40 6.87 1.30
C PHE A 262 4.19 6.07 2.31
N GLN A 263 3.76 6.00 3.57
CA GLN A 263 4.36 5.07 4.52
C GLN A 263 4.14 3.62 4.11
N LEU A 264 2.94 3.28 3.64
CA LEU A 264 2.68 1.99 3.02
C LEU A 264 3.59 1.80 1.81
N GLU A 265 3.63 2.73 0.85
CA GLU A 265 4.52 2.64 -0.33
C GLU A 265 5.99 2.44 0.05
N ALA A 266 6.47 3.14 1.08
CA ALA A 266 7.81 2.98 1.60
C ALA A 266 8.06 1.56 2.12
N CYS A 267 7.10 0.99 2.86
CA CYS A 267 7.16 -0.41 3.30
C CYS A 267 7.10 -1.39 2.11
N LEU A 268 6.28 -1.11 1.09
CA LEU A 268 6.09 -1.96 -0.09
C LEU A 268 7.30 -1.98 -1.03
N PHE A 269 7.84 -0.79 -1.31
CA PHE A 269 8.77 -0.58 -2.43
C PHE A 269 10.13 -0.07 -1.98
N GLY A 270 10.27 0.36 -0.72
CA GLY A 270 11.47 1.07 -0.24
C GLY A 270 11.45 2.57 -0.54
N GLY A 271 10.32 3.12 -0.98
CA GLY A 271 10.11 4.54 -1.27
C GLY A 271 8.80 4.78 -2.01
N LYS A 272 8.61 6.03 -2.45
CA LYS A 272 7.53 6.42 -3.37
C LYS A 272 7.95 6.09 -4.79
N ILE A 273 7.07 5.47 -5.58
CA ILE A 273 7.33 5.31 -7.03
C ILE A 273 6.56 6.39 -7.77
N ASP A 274 7.28 7.28 -8.46
CA ASP A 274 6.73 8.34 -9.28
C ASP A 274 6.88 7.99 -10.77
N LEU A 275 5.79 8.11 -11.53
CA LEU A 275 5.82 7.93 -12.98
C LEU A 275 6.08 9.26 -13.68
N ARG A 276 7.19 9.36 -14.41
CA ARG A 276 7.50 10.48 -15.30
C ARG A 276 6.90 10.20 -16.68
N ARG A 277 6.13 11.17 -17.20
CA ARG A 277 5.21 11.00 -18.34
C ARG A 277 5.21 12.15 -19.34
N ALA A 278 6.15 13.08 -19.26
CA ALA A 278 6.15 14.27 -20.11
C ALA A 278 6.04 13.90 -21.61
N GLU A 279 6.94 13.03 -22.07
CA GLU A 279 6.95 12.50 -23.45
C GLU A 279 5.71 11.66 -23.79
N PHE A 280 5.10 11.01 -22.80
CA PHE A 280 3.89 10.21 -22.98
C PHE A 280 2.66 11.09 -23.28
N HIS A 281 2.49 12.18 -22.55
CA HIS A 281 1.34 13.07 -22.76
C HIS A 281 1.40 13.78 -24.10
N ASP A 282 2.59 14.23 -24.52
CA ASP A 282 2.79 14.86 -25.83
C ASP A 282 2.50 13.87 -26.97
N ALA A 283 2.92 12.60 -26.84
CA ALA A 283 2.66 11.56 -27.83
C ALA A 283 1.17 11.19 -27.95
N VAL A 284 0.42 11.17 -26.85
CA VAL A 284 -1.02 10.88 -26.86
C VAL A 284 -1.82 12.07 -27.40
N ALA A 285 -1.47 13.31 -27.01
CA ALA A 285 -2.15 14.51 -27.47
C ALA A 285 -1.99 14.74 -28.98
N GLY A 286 -0.84 14.38 -29.56
CA GLY A 286 -0.60 14.43 -31.01
C GLY A 286 -1.39 13.42 -31.84
N HIS A 287 -2.21 12.55 -31.23
CA HIS A 287 -3.01 11.55 -31.94
C HIS A 287 -4.43 12.04 -32.31
N ASP A 288 -4.91 13.14 -31.71
CA ASP A 288 -6.22 13.74 -32.02
C ASP A 288 -6.17 14.78 -33.15
N GLU A 289 -5.01 15.41 -33.36
CA GLU A 289 -4.80 16.35 -34.46
C GLU A 289 -3.97 15.66 -35.54
N GLY A 290 -4.53 15.47 -36.73
CA GLY A 290 -3.95 14.73 -37.87
C GLY A 290 -2.67 15.33 -38.46
N TYR A 291 -1.64 15.53 -37.65
CA TYR A 291 -0.28 15.85 -38.05
C TYR A 291 0.64 14.75 -37.53
N MET A 292 1.12 13.95 -38.48
CA MET A 292 2.19 12.98 -38.34
C MET A 292 3.39 13.60 -37.59
N SER A 293 3.48 13.40 -36.28
CA SER A 293 4.68 13.73 -35.50
C SER A 293 5.18 12.48 -34.80
N GLY A 294 5.94 11.67 -35.54
CA GLY A 294 7.36 11.40 -35.28
C GLY A 294 7.86 11.02 -33.89
N SER A 295 7.01 10.72 -32.91
CA SER A 295 7.42 10.23 -31.58
C SER A 295 6.96 8.80 -31.36
N SER A 296 7.11 7.96 -32.37
CA SER A 296 7.39 6.55 -32.09
C SER A 296 8.77 6.53 -31.48
N SER A 297 8.89 6.16 -30.20
CA SER A 297 10.18 5.70 -29.68
C SER A 297 10.62 4.60 -30.66
N SER A 298 11.62 4.90 -31.50
CA SER A 298 12.15 4.00 -32.53
C SER A 298 12.63 2.67 -31.97
N ASP A 299 12.77 2.60 -30.64
CA ASP A 299 13.36 1.49 -29.90
C ASP A 299 12.31 0.62 -29.18
N GLY A 300 11.01 0.91 -29.35
CA GLY A 300 9.92 0.13 -28.72
C GLY A 300 9.90 0.16 -27.18
N ARG A 301 10.57 1.14 -26.56
CA ARG A 301 10.61 1.30 -25.09
C ARG A 301 9.35 2.02 -24.60
N PRO A 302 8.84 1.69 -23.40
CA PRO A 302 7.73 2.45 -22.80
C PRO A 302 8.12 3.92 -22.64
N LEU A 303 7.19 4.81 -23.00
CA LEU A 303 7.35 6.25 -22.80
C LEU A 303 7.18 6.61 -21.32
N ILE A 304 6.37 5.83 -20.60
CA ILE A 304 6.25 5.95 -19.15
C ILE A 304 7.46 5.32 -18.47
N ARG A 305 8.08 6.08 -17.56
CA ARG A 305 9.20 5.60 -16.74
C ARG A 305 8.91 5.79 -15.26
N GLY A 306 9.17 4.76 -14.46
CA GLY A 306 9.05 4.82 -13.01
C GLY A 306 10.35 5.17 -12.33
N TYR A 307 10.29 6.06 -11.34
CA TYR A 307 11.42 6.44 -10.51
C TYR A 307 11.05 6.22 -9.05
N MET A 308 11.96 5.56 -8.32
CA MET A 308 11.83 5.39 -6.89
C MET A 308 12.50 6.55 -6.17
N THR A 309 11.67 7.33 -5.47
CA THR A 309 12.04 8.45 -4.62
C THR A 309 12.04 7.97 -3.16
N PRO A 310 13.13 8.10 -2.41
CA PRO A 310 13.14 7.88 -0.96
C PRO A 310 11.98 8.60 -0.25
N TRP A 311 11.33 7.91 0.68
CA TRP A 311 10.33 8.51 1.56
C TRP A 311 10.91 8.67 2.99
N PRO A 312 10.74 9.83 3.65
CA PRO A 312 10.06 11.04 3.17
C PRO A 312 10.93 11.93 2.27
N SER A 313 10.28 12.72 1.41
CA SER A 313 10.91 13.70 0.52
C SER A 313 10.27 15.09 0.63
N TRP A 314 11.07 16.15 0.47
CA TRP A 314 10.58 17.52 0.55
C TRP A 314 9.65 17.85 -0.60
N GLU A 315 9.88 17.26 -1.77
CA GLU A 315 9.04 17.37 -2.95
C GLU A 315 7.60 16.95 -2.65
N ALA A 316 7.41 15.83 -1.94
CA ALA A 316 6.08 15.37 -1.56
C ALA A 316 5.42 16.27 -0.51
N VAL A 317 6.20 16.77 0.46
CA VAL A 317 5.71 17.74 1.45
C VAL A 317 5.25 19.04 0.77
N GLU A 318 6.04 19.54 -0.18
CA GLU A 318 5.72 20.76 -0.92
C GLU A 318 4.52 20.54 -1.86
N GLU A 319 4.40 19.37 -2.49
CA GLU A 319 3.22 18.99 -3.29
C GLU A 319 1.92 19.12 -2.47
N TYR A 320 1.92 18.62 -1.22
CA TYR A 320 0.76 18.74 -0.32
C TYR A 320 0.50 20.19 0.07
N ARG A 321 1.57 20.93 0.39
CA ARG A 321 1.49 22.36 0.76
C ARG A 321 0.89 23.21 -0.37
N VAL A 322 1.39 23.04 -1.60
CA VAL A 322 0.90 23.78 -2.78
C VAL A 322 -0.56 23.44 -3.07
N ARG A 323 -0.98 22.19 -2.82
CA ARG A 323 -2.38 21.77 -2.96
C ARG A 323 -3.29 22.17 -1.79
N GLY A 324 -2.77 22.88 -0.79
CA GLY A 324 -3.52 23.27 0.41
C GLY A 324 -3.92 22.08 1.29
N SER A 325 -3.28 20.93 1.12
CA SER A 325 -3.48 19.73 1.94
C SER A 325 -2.61 19.79 3.20
N LEU A 326 -3.15 19.33 4.32
CA LEU A 326 -2.38 19.24 5.57
C LEU A 326 -1.53 17.98 5.58
N ILE A 327 -0.24 18.14 5.85
CA ILE A 327 0.69 17.03 6.07
C ILE A 327 1.49 17.31 7.35
N GLY A 328 1.55 16.32 8.25
CA GLY A 328 2.25 16.45 9.52
C GLY A 328 3.75 16.27 9.32
N VAL A 329 4.58 17.21 9.80
CA VAL A 329 6.05 17.14 9.74
C VAL A 329 6.64 17.35 11.14
N ARG A 330 7.55 16.47 11.56
CA ARG A 330 8.16 16.48 12.91
C ARG A 330 9.69 16.55 12.92
N GLY A 331 10.33 16.47 11.76
CA GLY A 331 11.78 16.41 11.66
C GLY A 331 12.28 16.89 10.31
N PRO A 332 13.61 16.91 10.11
CA PRO A 332 14.21 17.28 8.83
C PRO A 332 13.79 16.29 7.74
N VAL A 333 13.50 16.82 6.55
CA VAL A 333 13.13 16.05 5.37
C VAL A 333 14.17 16.30 4.27
N ALA A 334 14.60 15.24 3.58
CA ALA A 334 15.58 15.37 2.51
C ALA A 334 15.02 16.22 1.36
N ARG A 335 15.80 17.23 0.93
CA ARG A 335 15.39 18.20 -0.12
C ARG A 335 15.72 17.79 -1.55
N PHE A 336 16.69 16.91 -1.71
CA PHE A 336 17.19 16.47 -3.02
C PHE A 336 17.49 14.98 -2.93
N PRO A 337 16.46 14.13 -2.75
CA PRO A 337 16.67 12.71 -2.70
C PRO A 337 17.20 12.23 -4.07
N ARG A 338 18.08 11.22 -4.04
CA ARG A 338 18.57 10.61 -5.27
C ARG A 338 17.55 9.60 -5.76
N ASP A 339 16.85 9.94 -6.83
CA ASP A 339 15.93 9.04 -7.50
C ASP A 339 16.68 7.86 -8.12
N ARG A 340 16.02 6.71 -8.14
CA ARG A 340 16.50 5.52 -8.85
C ARG A 340 15.46 5.05 -9.84
N GLU A 341 15.83 4.89 -11.11
CA GLU A 341 14.93 4.33 -12.11
C GLU A 341 14.52 2.89 -11.74
N VAL A 342 13.22 2.62 -11.86
CA VAL A 342 12.63 1.30 -11.66
C VAL A 342 12.53 0.63 -13.02
N GLY A 343 13.32 -0.42 -13.23
CA GLY A 343 13.31 -1.17 -14.49
C GLY A 343 11.93 -1.76 -14.79
N PHE A 344 11.46 -1.58 -16.02
CA PHE A 344 10.16 -2.05 -16.49
C PHE A 344 9.93 -3.55 -16.24
N GLU A 345 10.94 -4.38 -16.48
CA GLU A 345 10.85 -5.82 -16.23
C GLU A 345 10.54 -6.18 -14.79
N ARG A 346 10.97 -5.35 -13.83
CA ARG A 346 10.61 -5.53 -12.42
C ARG A 346 9.09 -5.40 -12.29
N VAL A 347 8.52 -4.30 -12.79
CA VAL A 347 7.07 -4.04 -12.74
C VAL A 347 6.29 -5.10 -13.49
N ARG A 348 6.73 -5.48 -14.70
CA ARG A 348 6.08 -6.51 -15.50
C ARG A 348 5.93 -7.83 -14.76
N ARG A 349 6.97 -8.23 -14.01
CA ARG A 349 6.94 -9.48 -13.23
C ARG A 349 5.90 -9.50 -12.10
N LEU A 350 5.52 -8.34 -11.55
CA LEU A 350 4.47 -8.28 -10.52
C LEU A 350 3.10 -8.75 -11.03
N PHE A 351 2.84 -8.56 -12.33
CA PHE A 351 1.61 -9.02 -12.97
C PHE A 351 1.66 -10.50 -13.37
N VAL A 352 2.82 -11.13 -13.26
CA VAL A 352 2.98 -12.57 -13.52
C VAL A 352 2.91 -13.29 -12.18
N ALA A 353 2.39 -14.52 -12.20
CA ALA A 353 2.12 -15.22 -10.96
C ALA A 353 3.32 -16.02 -10.41
N GLY A 354 4.31 -16.36 -11.25
CA GLY A 354 5.50 -17.06 -10.82
C GLY A 354 6.48 -16.16 -10.06
N GLY A 355 6.85 -16.56 -8.83
CA GLY A 355 7.90 -15.88 -8.07
C GLY A 355 7.47 -14.61 -7.33
N TRP A 356 6.16 -14.41 -7.12
CA TRP A 356 5.60 -13.25 -6.42
C TRP A 356 6.35 -12.83 -5.17
N GLU A 357 6.50 -13.74 -4.21
CA GLU A 357 7.15 -13.45 -2.93
C GLU A 357 8.62 -13.08 -3.10
N GLU A 358 9.29 -13.64 -4.10
CA GLU A 358 10.66 -13.22 -4.44
C GLU A 358 10.67 -11.84 -5.11
N ASP A 359 9.73 -11.57 -6.01
CA ASP A 359 9.65 -10.31 -6.74
C ASP A 359 9.25 -9.15 -5.84
N VAL A 360 8.33 -9.36 -4.90
CA VAL A 360 7.97 -8.42 -3.82
C VAL A 360 9.18 -8.13 -2.93
N ARG A 361 9.85 -9.16 -2.40
CA ARG A 361 11.08 -8.99 -1.59
C ARG A 361 12.18 -8.27 -2.37
N ARG A 362 12.27 -8.54 -3.67
CA ARG A 362 13.19 -7.84 -4.55
C ARG A 362 12.75 -6.41 -4.82
N PHE A 363 11.46 -6.06 -4.73
CA PHE A 363 10.91 -4.69 -4.88
C PHE A 363 11.23 -3.81 -3.69
N GLY A 364 10.75 -4.22 -2.51
CA GLY A 364 11.04 -3.61 -1.23
C GLY A 364 11.90 -4.56 -0.42
N ALA A 365 13.21 -4.29 -0.36
CA ALA A 365 14.01 -4.88 0.70
C ALA A 365 13.45 -4.32 2.03
N LEU A 366 12.83 -5.17 2.84
CA LEU A 366 12.48 -4.94 4.26
C LEU A 366 13.65 -4.27 5.01
N ARG A 367 13.77 -2.95 4.93
CA ARG A 367 14.87 -2.15 5.52
C ARG A 367 14.46 -0.72 5.89
N LEU A 368 13.20 -0.48 6.25
CA LEU A 368 12.75 0.86 6.67
C LEU A 368 12.15 0.93 8.08
N CYS A 369 12.39 -0.07 8.92
CA CYS A 369 12.05 0.00 10.35
C CYS A 369 13.18 -0.50 11.25
N SER A 370 14.42 -0.09 10.97
CA SER A 370 15.56 -0.26 11.87
C SER A 370 16.25 1.07 12.10
#